data_AF-A0A964H7F5-F1
#
_entry.id   AF-A0A964H7F5-F1
#
_cell.length_a   1.000
_cell.length_b   1.000
_cell.length_c   1.000
_cell.angle_alpha   90.00
_cell.angle_beta   90.00
_cell.angle_gamma   90.00
#
_symmetry.space_group_name_H-M   'P 1'
#
loop_
_entity.id
_entity.type
_entity.pdbx_description
1 polymer ?
#
loop_
_entity_poly.entity_id
_entity_poly.type
_entity_poly.pdbx_seq_one_letter_code
_entity_poly.pdbx_strand_id
1 'polypeptide(L)' 'MSYTKLKFQDLLEKSEAELQQLLREKKMELFENRIKLKTMQLRDTSIISKLRKDIARIKTAMRQKRGN' A
#
# COMPACT_ATOMS: atom_id res chain seq x y z
N MET A 1 -8.43 -5.15 16.98
CA MET A 1 -8.48 -4.55 15.62
C MET A 1 -7.09 -4.65 14.97
N SER A 2 -6.70 -5.84 14.52
CA SER A 2 -5.36 -6.09 13.96
C SER A 2 -5.39 -5.84 12.46
N TYR A 3 -4.97 -4.64 12.03
CA TYR A 3 -4.76 -4.38 10.62
C TYR A 3 -3.42 -5.00 10.22
N THR A 4 -3.51 -6.18 9.64
CA THR A 4 -2.41 -7.03 9.20
C THR A 4 -1.41 -6.21 8.40
N LYS A 5 -0.23 -6.05 8.99
CA LYS A 5 1.00 -5.55 8.37
C LYS A 5 1.22 -6.37 7.10
N LEU A 6 1.10 -5.76 5.92
CA LEU A 6 1.45 -6.40 4.65
C LEU A 6 2.85 -7.00 4.84
N LYS A 7 2.92 -8.33 5.00
CA LYS A 7 4.17 -8.99 5.36
C LYS A 7 5.08 -8.90 4.15
N PHE A 8 6.32 -8.50 4.39
CA PHE A 8 7.30 -8.29 3.33
C PHE A 8 7.57 -9.57 2.54
N GLN A 9 7.41 -10.74 3.18
CA GLN A 9 7.51 -12.06 2.54
C GLN A 9 6.46 -12.25 1.44
N ASP A 10 5.18 -11.93 1.69
CA ASP A 10 4.11 -12.03 0.69
C ASP A 10 4.33 -11.10 -0.52
N LEU A 11 5.10 -10.01 -0.35
CA LEU A 11 5.47 -9.11 -1.43
C LEU A 11 6.67 -9.62 -2.24
N LEU A 12 7.54 -10.43 -1.65
CA LEU A 12 8.68 -11.03 -2.35
C LEU A 12 8.25 -12.24 -3.19
N GLU A 13 7.24 -13.00 -2.74
CA GLU A 13 6.70 -14.13 -3.50
C GLU A 13 5.96 -13.67 -4.77
N LYS A 14 5.27 -12.52 -4.71
CA LYS A 14 4.48 -11.99 -5.84
C LYS A 14 5.32 -11.53 -7.02
N SER A 15 4.82 -11.74 -8.24
CA SER A 15 5.49 -11.31 -9.47
C SER A 15 5.61 -9.79 -9.58
N GLU A 16 6.59 -9.30 -10.34
CA GLU A 16 6.79 -7.86 -10.56
C GLU A 16 5.54 -7.19 -11.17
N ALA A 17 4.82 -7.91 -12.04
CA ALA A 17 3.55 -7.47 -12.61
C ALA A 17 2.44 -7.32 -11.55
N GLU A 18 2.35 -8.28 -10.62
CA GLU A 18 1.38 -8.24 -9.52
C GLU A 18 1.70 -7.13 -8.52
N LEU A 19 2.99 -6.88 -8.25
CA LEU A 19 3.43 -5.78 -7.40
C LEU A 19 3.07 -4.42 -8.02
N GLN A 20 3.20 -4.27 -9.33
CA GLN A 20 2.76 -3.05 -10.02
C GLN A 20 1.24 -2.88 -9.96
N GLN A 21 0.48 -3.97 -10.10
CA GLN A 21 -0.98 -3.93 -10.00
C GLN A 21 -1.44 -3.54 -8.59
N LEU A 22 -0.88 -4.17 -7.56
CA LEU A 22 -1.10 -3.82 -6.15
C LEU A 22 -0.73 -2.36 -5.85
N LEU A 23 0.35 -1.85 -6.46
CA LEU A 23 0.73 -0.45 -6.29
C LEU A 23 -0.32 0.51 -6.88
N ARG A 24 -0.94 0.15 -8.01
CA ARG A 24 -2.02 0.95 -8.61
C ARG A 24 -3.26 0.94 -7.72
N GLU A 25 -3.69 -0.23 -7.27
CA GLU A 25 -4.84 -0.39 -6.36
C GLU A 25 -4.63 0.41 -5.05
N LYS A 26 -3.47 0.26 -4.40
CA LYS A 26 -3.15 0.97 -3.16
C LYS A 26 -3.09 2.49 -3.34
N LYS A 27 -2.72 2.99 -4.52
CA LYS A 27 -2.77 4.42 -4.84
C LYS A 27 -4.20 4.92 -5.01
N MET A 28 -5.07 4.16 -5.66
CA MET A 28 -6.50 4.51 -5.76
C MET A 28 -7.15 4.52 -4.38
N GLU A 29 -6.89 3.51 -3.56
CA GLU A 29 -7.37 3.44 -2.18
C GLU A 29 -6.89 4.63 -1.34
N LEU A 30 -5.64 5.07 -1.51
CA LEU A 30 -5.12 6.29 -0.87
C LEU A 30 -5.84 7.56 -1.35
N PHE A 31 -6.17 7.65 -2.64
CA PHE A 31 -6.89 8.79 -3.21
C PHE A 31 -8.32 8.89 -2.66
N GLU A 32 -9.06 7.77 -2.64
CA GLU A 32 -10.39 7.70 -2.05
C GLU A 32 -10.37 8.05 -0.56
N ASN A 33 -9.41 7.50 0.20
CA ASN A 33 -9.28 7.83 1.62
C ASN A 33 -8.92 9.30 1.86
N ARG A 34 -8.15 9.93 0.95
CA ARG A 34 -7.89 11.38 1.00
C ARG A 34 -9.13 12.21 0.70
N ILE A 35 -9.99 11.77 -0.22
CA ILE A 35 -11.28 12.41 -0.47
C ILE A 35 -12.18 12.28 0.76
N LYS A 36 -12.31 11.07 1.32
CA LYS A 36 -13.07 10.82 2.55
C LYS A 36 -12.55 11.62 3.75
N LEU A 37 -11.24 11.84 3.82
CA LEU A 37 -10.64 12.73 4.82
C LEU A 37 -11.11 14.17 4.61
N LYS A 38 -11.09 14.66 3.37
CA LYS A 38 -11.57 16.01 3.03
C LYS A 38 -13.07 16.19 3.27
N THR A 39 -13.88 15.16 3.09
CA THR A 39 -15.32 15.21 3.40
C THR A 39 -15.62 15.11 4.90
N MET A 40 -14.59 15.08 5.77
CA MET A 40 -14.71 14.92 7.23
C MET A 40 -15.44 13.63 7.65
N GLN A 41 -15.61 12.67 6.73
CA GLN A 41 -16.29 11.40 6.97
C GLN A 41 -15.33 10.30 7.42
N LEU A 42 -14.02 10.57 7.41
CA LEU A 42 -13.01 9.59 7.77
C LEU A 42 -12.85 9.51 9.30
N ARG A 43 -13.40 8.45 9.89
CA ARG A 43 -13.27 8.17 11.33
C ARG A 43 -11.85 7.81 11.78
N ASP A 44 -11.01 7.33 10.84
CA ASP A 44 -9.71 6.75 11.20
C ASP A 44 -8.62 7.19 10.22
N THR A 45 -7.94 8.28 10.57
CA THR A 45 -6.86 8.88 9.76
C THR A 45 -5.59 8.03 9.74
N SER A 46 -5.49 7.06 10.66
CA SER A 46 -4.37 6.12 10.76
C SER A 46 -4.21 5.25 9.50
N ILE A 47 -5.30 5.02 8.77
CA ILE A 47 -5.34 4.23 7.53
C ILE A 47 -4.49 4.88 6.44
N ILE A 48 -4.47 6.21 6.33
CA ILE A 48 -3.65 6.94 5.35
C ILE A 48 -2.16 6.72 5.61
N SER A 49 -1.75 6.70 6.89
CA SER A 49 -0.37 6.43 7.28
C SER A 49 0.03 4.98 6.97
N LYS A 50 -0.86 4.02 7.22
CA LYS A 50 -0.66 2.60 6.90
C LYS A 50 -0.54 2.37 5.39
N LEU A 51 -1.46 2.91 4.59
CA LEU A 51 -1.43 2.82 3.12
C LEU A 51 -0.13 3.40 2.53
N ARG A 52 0.36 4.53 3.04
CA ARG A 52 1.66 5.08 2.63
C ARG A 52 2.82 4.12 2.91
N LYS A 53 2.84 3.49 4.09
CA LYS A 53 3.86 2.49 4.47
C LYS A 53 3.78 1.25 3.57
N ASP A 54 2.59 0.80 3.21
CA ASP A 54 2.42 -0.35 2.33
C ASP A 54 2.90 -0.06 0.90
N ILE A 55 2.58 1.12 0.36
CA ILE A 55 3.12 1.57 -0.94
C ILE A 55 4.66 1.62 -0.91
N ALA A 56 5.24 2.11 0.19
CA ALA A 56 6.69 2.14 0.34
C ALA A 56 7.30 0.72 0.34
N ARG A 57 6.70 -0.23 1.07
CA ARG A 57 7.15 -1.63 1.08
C ARG A 57 7.07 -2.28 -0.30
N ILE A 58 5.98 -2.06 -1.04
CA ILE A 58 5.81 -2.58 -2.41
C ILE A 58 6.91 -2.02 -3.33
N LYS A 59 7.20 -0.72 -3.25
CA LYS A 59 8.30 -0.10 -4.00
C LYS A 59 9.66 -0.68 -3.64
N THR A 60 9.91 -0.93 -2.36
CA THR A 60 11.16 -1.56 -1.90
C THR A 60 11.29 -2.99 -2.43
N ALA A 61 10.23 -3.79 -2.36
CA ALA A 61 10.23 -5.16 -2.90
C ALA A 61 10.48 -5.18 -4.42
N MET A 62 9.83 -4.29 -5.18
CA MET A 62 10.11 -4.14 -6.63
C MET A 62 11.55 -3.72 -6.90
N ARG A 63 12.10 -2.78 -6.13
CA ARG A 63 13.50 -2.35 -6.29
C ARG A 63 14.47 -3.48 -5.97
N GLN A 64 14.16 -4.30 -4.96
CA GLN A 64 14.97 -5.45 -4.60
C GLN A 64 14.93 -6.55 -5.67
N LYS A 65 13.77 -6.78 -6.32
CA LYS A 65 13.65 -7.67 -7.47
C LYS A 65 14.38 -7.20 -8.73
N ARG A 66 14.40 -5.88 -8.97
CA ARG A 66 15.11 -5.26 -10.11
C ARG A 66 16.62 -5.10 -9.90
N GLY A 67 17.07 -5.18 -8.65
CA GLY A 67 18.45 -4.88 -8.24
C GLY A 67 19.34 -6.11 -8.02
N ASN A 68 18.93 -7.26 -8.55
CA ASN A 68 19.70 -8.50 -8.65
C ASN A 68 19.75 -8.93 -10.13
#